data_AF-A0A812J262-F1
#
_entry.id   AF-A0A812J262-F1
#
_cell.length_a   1.000
_cell.length_b   1.000
_cell.length_c   1.000
_cell.angle_alpha   90.00
_cell.angle_beta   90.00
_cell.angle_gamma   90.00
#
_symmetry.space_group_name_H-M   'P 1'
#
loop_
_entity.id
_entity.type
_entity.pdbx_description
1 polymer ?
#
loop_
_entity_poly.entity_id
_entity_poly.type
_entity_poly.pdbx_seq_one_letter_code
_entity_poly.pdbx_strand_id
1 'polypeptide(L)'
;MQVRSQGFGFWYPSLEVWQWRRTLSYWIAVTFFEGSIFFTISSFAYCYAEELGMAKDALTKWGYVGGAINFIVCTYLMCVETINLTADRKLSTEFIGKLVGKDSSASSEEETTDVQEAPEGEPSTGSDEAGLGEGQGRRASSAERFYLNPFRAKQALRNLKRLGAGPWPYFASLIYLLGCGIFTVGIVGLFLDFCTFLSGDALAWTQLVSFELGSLMFLGGGVMECLENEVFCKRHPCSKHETTFQGRLSAVCNTAGSLVFVTGATLGFVPGWDYEANFSYFLGSLLFALGSGVQIVMWKDEQFGLAFLAVLNAKGPPQIVLPEDAETIQEGFRV
;
A
#
# COMPACT_ATOMS: atom_id res chain seq x y z
N MET A 1 17.11 36.03 5.87
CA MET A 1 17.16 34.60 5.45
C MET A 1 15.75 34.06 5.41
N GLN A 2 15.33 33.39 4.33
CA GLN A 2 14.18 32.49 4.42
C GLN A 2 14.67 31.16 5.00
N VAL A 3 14.14 30.76 6.15
CA VAL A 3 14.23 29.36 6.59
C VAL A 3 13.35 28.58 5.63
N ARG A 4 13.95 27.93 4.61
CA ARG A 4 13.25 26.89 3.86
C ARG A 4 12.80 25.85 4.88
N SER A 5 11.50 25.66 5.04
CA SER A 5 10.96 24.55 5.83
C SER A 5 11.41 23.25 5.17
N GLN A 6 12.46 22.64 5.71
CA GLN A 6 12.81 21.28 5.35
C GLN A 6 11.59 20.41 5.71
N GLY A 7 11.17 19.55 4.77
CA GLY A 7 9.98 18.70 4.95
C GLY A 7 10.13 17.75 6.14
N PHE A 8 9.06 17.01 6.44
CA PHE A 8 9.02 16.03 7.55
C PHE A 8 9.83 14.76 7.21
N GLY A 9 11.08 14.91 6.78
CA GLY A 9 11.90 13.85 6.18
C GLY A 9 11.58 13.58 4.71
N PHE A 10 12.39 12.72 4.09
CA PHE A 10 12.29 12.42 2.64
C PHE A 10 10.91 11.89 2.22
N TRP A 11 10.32 11.03 3.05
CA TRP A 11 9.04 10.37 2.77
C TRP A 11 7.86 11.35 2.67
N TYR A 12 7.99 12.54 3.26
CA TYR A 12 6.90 13.48 3.50
C TYR A 12 7.28 14.90 3.00
N PRO A 13 7.28 15.13 1.67
CA PRO A 13 7.77 16.37 1.07
C PRO A 13 6.93 17.61 1.41
N SER A 14 5.67 17.43 1.83
CA SER A 14 4.83 18.46 2.40
C SER A 14 4.04 17.93 3.60
N LEU A 15 3.58 18.85 4.46
CA LEU A 15 2.66 18.54 5.55
C LEU A 15 1.35 17.93 5.03
N GLU A 16 0.88 18.35 3.87
CA GLU A 16 -0.31 17.82 3.20
C GLU A 16 -0.15 16.33 2.83
N VAL A 17 1.01 15.93 2.29
CA VAL A 17 1.30 14.51 1.98
C VAL A 17 1.44 13.66 3.26
N TRP A 18 2.02 14.22 4.32
CA TRP A 18 2.06 13.57 5.64
C TRP A 18 0.66 13.38 6.23
N GLN A 19 -0.16 14.44 6.22
CA GLN A 19 -1.55 14.41 6.70
C GLN A 19 -2.38 13.41 5.90
N TRP A 20 -2.28 13.42 4.56
CA TRP A 20 -3.01 12.49 3.70
C TRP A 20 -2.65 11.03 4.00
N ARG A 21 -1.36 10.66 4.06
CA ARG A 21 -0.96 9.29 4.43
C ARG A 21 -1.41 8.94 5.84
N ARG A 22 -1.11 9.79 6.84
CA ARG A 22 -1.53 9.56 8.24
C ARG A 22 -3.04 9.34 8.37
N THR A 23 -3.86 10.06 7.63
CA THR A 23 -5.32 9.87 7.61
C THR A 23 -5.72 8.58 6.89
N LEU A 24 -5.05 8.23 5.79
CA LEU A 24 -5.37 7.03 5.02
C LEU A 24 -5.01 5.74 5.79
N SER A 25 -3.80 5.65 6.34
CA SER A 25 -3.36 4.51 7.14
C SER A 25 -4.13 4.40 8.47
N TYR A 26 -4.62 5.51 9.03
CA TYR A 26 -5.58 5.48 10.15
C TYR A 26 -6.85 4.73 9.77
N TRP A 27 -7.50 5.14 8.67
CA TRP A 27 -8.76 4.52 8.24
C TRP A 27 -8.59 3.08 7.80
N ILE A 28 -7.46 2.72 7.19
CA ILE A 28 -7.10 1.31 6.91
C ILE A 28 -7.04 0.52 8.22
N ALA A 29 -6.21 0.92 9.18
CA ALA A 29 -6.04 0.19 10.43
C ALA A 29 -7.33 0.09 11.27
N VAL A 30 -8.13 1.16 11.33
CA VAL A 30 -9.40 1.18 12.06
C VAL A 30 -10.48 0.35 11.38
N THR A 31 -10.69 0.47 10.06
CA THR A 31 -11.73 -0.33 9.38
C THR A 31 -11.35 -1.81 9.32
N PHE A 32 -10.06 -2.16 9.24
CA PHE A 32 -9.59 -3.54 9.44
C PHE A 32 -9.97 -4.03 10.86
N PHE A 33 -9.67 -3.24 11.89
CA PHE A 33 -9.96 -3.62 13.28
C PHE A 33 -11.46 -3.76 13.56
N GLU A 34 -12.28 -2.75 13.21
CA GLU A 34 -13.73 -2.81 13.36
C GLU A 34 -14.34 -3.98 12.56
N GLY A 35 -13.90 -4.17 11.32
CA GLY A 35 -14.33 -5.31 10.49
C GLY A 35 -14.02 -6.67 11.15
N SER A 36 -12.82 -6.79 11.73
CA SER A 36 -12.39 -8.00 12.45
C SER A 36 -13.21 -8.24 13.72
N ILE A 37 -13.52 -7.20 14.48
CA ILE A 37 -14.37 -7.30 15.68
C ILE A 37 -15.81 -7.70 15.32
N PHE A 38 -16.39 -7.12 14.25
CA PHE A 38 -17.70 -7.53 13.75
C PHE A 38 -17.72 -9.01 13.38
N PHE A 39 -16.75 -9.51 12.61
CA PHE A 39 -16.65 -10.94 12.27
C PHE A 39 -16.43 -11.83 13.51
N THR A 40 -15.67 -11.36 14.50
CA THR A 40 -15.38 -12.11 15.74
C THR A 40 -16.65 -12.30 16.57
N ILE A 41 -17.42 -11.24 16.78
CA ILE A 41 -18.70 -11.31 17.49
C ILE A 41 -19.69 -12.16 16.71
N SER A 42 -19.78 -11.97 15.38
CA SER A 42 -20.74 -12.68 14.52
C SER A 42 -20.51 -14.19 14.48
N SER A 43 -19.25 -14.61 14.36
CA SER A 43 -18.89 -16.03 14.26
C SER A 43 -19.06 -16.73 15.60
N PHE A 44 -18.68 -16.08 16.71
CA PHE A 44 -18.94 -16.61 18.05
C PHE A 44 -20.44 -16.69 18.37
N ALA A 45 -21.23 -15.69 17.94
CA ALA A 45 -22.68 -15.72 18.03
C ALA A 45 -23.30 -16.87 17.20
N TYR A 46 -22.71 -17.19 16.04
CA TYR A 46 -23.20 -18.29 15.19
C TYR A 46 -22.96 -19.68 15.80
N CYS A 47 -21.92 -19.85 16.62
CA CYS A 47 -21.69 -21.08 17.40
C CYS A 47 -22.82 -21.41 18.39
N TYR A 48 -23.64 -20.42 18.78
CA TYR A 48 -24.77 -20.56 19.71
C TYR A 48 -26.06 -19.98 19.08
N ALA A 49 -26.26 -20.25 17.79
CA ALA A 49 -27.29 -19.60 16.99
C ALA A 49 -28.74 -20.04 17.29
N GLU A 50 -28.95 -21.02 18.18
CA GLU A 50 -30.30 -21.41 18.65
C GLU A 50 -30.68 -20.65 19.92
N GLU A 51 -29.71 -20.45 20.81
CA GLU A 51 -29.85 -19.79 22.11
C GLU A 51 -30.11 -18.27 22.00
N LEU A 52 -29.71 -17.64 20.89
CA LEU A 52 -29.89 -16.20 20.66
C LEU A 52 -31.34 -15.78 20.37
N GLY A 53 -32.22 -16.71 19.97
CA GLY A 53 -33.61 -16.42 19.63
C GLY A 53 -33.75 -15.23 18.66
N MET A 54 -34.53 -14.21 19.05
CA MET A 54 -34.77 -13.00 18.24
C MET A 54 -33.50 -12.17 17.95
N ALA A 55 -32.42 -12.33 18.72
CA ALA A 55 -31.17 -11.60 18.49
C ALA A 55 -30.27 -12.23 17.41
N LYS A 56 -30.59 -13.45 16.94
CA LYS A 56 -29.77 -14.24 16.01
C LYS A 56 -29.29 -13.44 14.79
N ASP A 57 -30.20 -12.96 13.95
CA ASP A 57 -29.83 -12.28 12.70
C ASP A 57 -29.13 -10.94 12.93
N ALA A 58 -29.45 -10.25 14.03
CA ALA A 58 -28.83 -8.98 14.40
C ALA A 58 -27.37 -9.16 14.83
N LEU A 59 -27.08 -10.22 15.60
CA LEU A 59 -25.74 -10.55 16.07
C LEU A 59 -24.89 -11.31 15.05
N THR A 60 -25.52 -12.01 14.09
CA THR A 60 -24.83 -12.82 13.06
C THR A 60 -24.85 -12.15 11.67
N LYS A 61 -25.95 -12.26 10.92
CA LYS A 61 -26.07 -11.79 9.52
C LYS A 61 -25.70 -10.30 9.38
N TRP A 62 -26.24 -9.44 10.25
CA TRP A 62 -25.95 -7.99 10.19
C TRP A 62 -24.55 -7.63 10.67
N GLY A 63 -23.98 -8.39 11.62
CA GLY A 63 -22.59 -8.26 12.01
C GLY A 63 -21.64 -8.63 10.87
N TYR A 64 -21.88 -9.72 10.15
CA TYR A 64 -21.12 -10.07 8.94
C TYR A 64 -21.20 -8.99 7.85
N VAL A 65 -22.36 -8.37 7.63
CA VAL A 65 -22.49 -7.22 6.71
C VAL A 65 -21.66 -6.02 7.16
N GLY A 66 -21.75 -5.64 8.44
CA GLY A 66 -20.92 -4.55 9.01
C GLY A 66 -19.43 -4.83 8.92
N GLY A 67 -19.04 -6.11 9.09
CA GLY A 67 -17.68 -6.60 8.87
C GLY A 67 -17.22 -6.45 7.41
N ALA A 68 -18.01 -6.96 6.47
CA ALA A 68 -17.67 -6.95 5.04
C ALA A 68 -17.57 -5.54 4.45
N ILE A 69 -18.46 -4.63 4.83
CA ILE A 69 -18.38 -3.21 4.42
C ILE A 69 -17.06 -2.59 4.89
N ASN A 70 -16.68 -2.82 6.14
CA ASN A 70 -15.41 -2.37 6.71
C ASN A 70 -14.20 -2.95 5.98
N PHE A 71 -14.19 -4.25 5.70
CA PHE A 71 -13.12 -4.91 4.95
C PHE A 71 -13.01 -4.41 3.50
N ILE A 72 -14.13 -4.15 2.80
CA ILE A 72 -14.12 -3.53 1.46
C ILE A 72 -13.52 -2.12 1.52
N VAL A 73 -13.90 -1.30 2.51
CA VAL A 73 -13.35 0.06 2.68
C VAL A 73 -11.85 -0.02 2.96
N CYS A 74 -11.42 -0.81 3.94
CA CYS A 74 -10.00 -1.03 4.27
C CYS A 74 -9.16 -1.36 3.02
N THR A 75 -9.56 -2.41 2.30
CA THR A 75 -8.77 -2.96 1.18
C THR A 75 -8.80 -2.06 -0.05
N TYR A 76 -9.90 -1.35 -0.29
CA TYR A 76 -9.96 -0.28 -1.28
C TYR A 76 -8.98 0.86 -0.94
N LEU A 77 -8.94 1.29 0.33
CA LEU A 77 -8.01 2.33 0.77
C LEU A 77 -6.54 1.89 0.69
N MET A 78 -6.21 0.62 0.96
CA MET A 78 -4.86 0.06 0.73
C MET A 78 -4.43 0.15 -0.74
N CYS A 79 -5.34 -0.14 -1.69
CA CYS A 79 -5.08 0.05 -3.12
C CYS A 79 -4.88 1.53 -3.47
N VAL A 80 -5.74 2.42 -2.94
CA VAL A 80 -5.64 3.88 -3.16
C VAL A 80 -4.33 4.43 -2.60
N GLU A 81 -3.87 3.99 -1.42
CA GLU A 81 -2.57 4.37 -0.86
C GLU A 81 -1.45 3.97 -1.82
N THR A 82 -1.38 2.68 -2.17
CA THR A 82 -0.34 2.10 -3.02
C THR A 82 -0.22 2.77 -4.39
N ILE A 83 -1.36 3.12 -5.01
CA ILE A 83 -1.38 3.77 -6.34
C ILE A 83 -0.90 5.22 -6.26
N ASN A 84 -1.25 5.93 -5.20
CA ASN A 84 -0.95 7.36 -5.01
C ASN A 84 0.34 7.60 -4.19
N LEU A 85 1.15 6.57 -3.94
CA LEU A 85 2.52 6.73 -3.46
C LEU A 85 3.34 7.56 -4.45
N THR A 86 3.81 8.73 -4.04
CA THR A 86 4.75 9.54 -4.82
C THR A 86 6.02 9.82 -4.04
N ALA A 87 7.10 9.98 -4.80
CA ALA A 87 8.46 10.23 -4.33
C ALA A 87 8.88 11.59 -4.87
N ASP A 88 9.25 12.54 -4.00
CA ASP A 88 9.65 13.86 -4.49
C ASP A 88 11.04 13.79 -5.16
N ARG A 89 10.99 13.77 -6.49
CA ARG A 89 12.16 13.78 -7.37
C ARG A 89 13.06 14.99 -7.14
N LYS A 90 12.52 16.14 -6.71
CA LYS A 90 13.31 17.37 -6.52
C LYS A 90 14.28 17.25 -5.36
N LEU A 91 13.84 16.61 -4.27
CA LEU A 91 14.68 16.32 -3.11
C LEU A 91 15.81 15.35 -3.47
N SER A 92 15.52 14.34 -4.30
CA SER A 92 16.53 13.42 -4.84
C SER A 92 17.57 14.15 -5.70
N THR A 93 17.18 14.96 -6.69
CA THR A 93 18.15 15.63 -7.58
C THR A 93 18.88 16.79 -6.91
N GLU A 94 18.26 17.58 -6.03
CA GLU A 94 18.98 18.62 -5.27
C GLU A 94 19.98 18.01 -4.28
N PHE A 95 19.71 16.82 -3.73
CA PHE A 95 20.63 16.11 -2.85
C PHE A 95 21.79 15.45 -3.61
N ILE A 96 21.51 14.74 -4.72
CA ILE A 96 22.55 14.15 -5.59
C ILE A 96 23.45 15.25 -6.16
N GLY A 97 22.89 16.36 -6.64
CA GLY A 97 23.66 17.51 -7.14
C GLY A 97 24.58 18.14 -6.08
N LYS A 98 24.18 18.14 -4.80
CA LYS A 98 25.00 18.60 -3.67
C LYS A 98 26.03 17.59 -3.18
N LEU A 99 25.90 16.31 -3.52
CA LEU A 99 26.93 15.30 -3.29
C LEU A 99 27.98 15.34 -4.41
N VAL A 100 27.55 15.34 -5.67
CA VAL A 100 28.45 15.35 -6.84
C VAL A 100 29.17 16.70 -7.00
N GLY A 101 28.46 17.82 -6.84
CA GLY A 101 29.02 19.16 -7.06
C GLY A 101 29.84 19.74 -5.90
N LYS A 102 30.25 18.95 -4.91
CA LYS A 102 30.97 19.45 -3.73
C LYS A 102 32.50 19.37 -3.84
N ASP A 103 33.01 18.48 -4.69
CA ASP A 103 34.45 18.24 -4.82
C ASP A 103 35.08 19.07 -5.96
N SER A 104 34.26 19.72 -6.79
CA SER A 104 34.68 20.53 -7.96
C SER A 104 35.08 21.98 -7.64
N SER A 105 35.25 22.35 -6.37
CA SER A 105 35.61 23.72 -5.96
C SER A 105 37.00 23.80 -5.29
N ALA A 106 37.93 22.96 -5.73
CA ALA A 106 39.34 22.99 -5.35
C ALA A 106 40.22 23.07 -6.61
N SER A 107 41.29 23.88 -6.54
CA SER A 107 42.34 24.04 -7.56
C SER A 107 41.85 24.28 -9.00
N SER A 108 41.46 25.52 -9.29
CA SER A 108 41.79 26.18 -10.56
C SER A 108 42.47 27.50 -10.22
N GLU A 109 43.80 27.49 -10.10
CA GLU A 109 44.59 28.72 -9.96
C GLU A 109 44.62 29.49 -11.28
N GLU A 110 44.90 30.78 -11.22
CA GLU A 110 44.83 31.69 -12.37
C GLU A 110 46.06 31.51 -13.29
N GLU A 111 45.84 31.07 -14.53
CA GLU A 111 46.82 31.25 -15.62
C GLU A 111 46.24 32.22 -16.67
N THR A 112 46.46 33.52 -16.44
CA THR A 112 46.10 34.59 -17.37
C THR A 112 47.12 34.68 -18.51
N THR A 113 46.69 34.52 -19.76
CA THR A 113 47.51 34.84 -20.94
C THR A 113 46.71 35.65 -21.96
N ASP A 114 47.06 36.93 -22.14
CA ASP A 114 46.52 37.79 -23.19
C ASP A 114 47.05 37.41 -24.57
N VAL A 115 46.17 37.26 -25.56
CA VAL A 115 46.46 37.59 -26.97
C VAL A 115 45.21 38.22 -27.60
N GLN A 116 45.35 39.40 -28.18
CA GLN A 116 44.33 40.01 -29.06
C GLN A 116 44.63 39.63 -30.52
N GLU A 117 43.61 39.42 -31.36
CA GLU A 117 43.55 40.04 -32.70
C GLU A 117 42.17 39.88 -33.41
N ALA A 118 41.86 40.85 -34.26
CA ALA A 118 40.69 41.04 -35.15
C ALA A 118 41.08 42.13 -36.19
N PRO A 119 40.39 42.39 -37.33
CA PRO A 119 38.99 42.11 -37.73
C PRO A 119 38.97 41.25 -39.05
N GLU A 120 38.02 41.20 -40.01
CA GLU A 120 36.78 41.93 -40.40
C GLU A 120 35.57 40.96 -40.49
N GLY A 121 34.58 40.94 -41.41
CA GLY A 121 34.27 41.56 -42.72
C GLY A 121 33.89 40.45 -43.73
N GLU A 122 32.75 40.41 -44.44
CA GLU A 122 31.57 41.29 -44.58
C GLU A 122 30.25 40.44 -44.59
N PRO A 123 29.20 40.71 -45.40
CA PRO A 123 28.13 41.68 -45.16
C PRO A 123 26.74 41.06 -44.94
N SER A 124 25.75 41.90 -44.60
CA SER A 124 24.39 41.52 -44.20
C SER A 124 23.36 41.43 -45.34
N THR A 125 22.45 40.46 -45.24
CA THR A 125 21.00 40.65 -45.44
C THR A 125 20.23 39.70 -44.49
N GLY A 126 19.04 40.01 -43.99
CA GLY A 126 18.30 41.28 -44.09
C GLY A 126 16.78 41.10 -44.17
N SER A 127 16.12 40.70 -43.06
CA SER A 127 14.65 40.77 -42.93
C SER A 127 14.19 40.63 -41.47
N ASP A 128 13.36 41.56 -41.01
CA ASP A 128 12.81 41.61 -39.65
C ASP A 128 11.58 40.69 -39.50
N GLU A 129 11.47 40.02 -38.34
CA GLU A 129 10.17 39.87 -37.66
C GLU A 129 10.37 40.07 -36.15
N ALA A 130 9.42 40.77 -35.53
CA ALA A 130 9.59 41.34 -34.20
C ALA A 130 8.76 40.65 -33.12
N GLY A 131 9.32 40.55 -31.91
CA GLY A 131 8.53 40.76 -30.69
C GLY A 131 7.66 39.63 -30.18
N LEU A 132 8.05 38.36 -30.33
CA LEU A 132 7.56 37.29 -29.45
C LEU A 132 8.46 37.17 -28.21
N GLY A 133 8.21 38.03 -27.22
CA GLY A 133 9.01 38.11 -26.00
C GLY A 133 9.07 36.78 -25.25
N GLU A 134 10.22 36.52 -24.61
CA GLU A 134 10.51 35.30 -23.85
C GLU A 134 9.65 35.20 -22.59
N GLY A 135 8.39 34.82 -22.78
CA GLY A 135 7.55 34.30 -21.71
C GLY A 135 8.21 33.04 -21.15
N GLN A 136 8.98 33.20 -20.07
CA GLN A 136 9.29 32.14 -19.11
C GLN A 136 7.99 31.69 -18.45
N GLY A 137 7.15 31.03 -19.25
CA GLY A 137 5.87 30.48 -18.85
C GLY A 137 6.16 29.49 -17.75
N ARG A 138 5.87 29.90 -16.51
CA ARG A 138 5.94 29.07 -15.32
C ARG A 138 5.21 27.77 -15.65
N ARG A 139 5.96 26.70 -15.97
CA ARG A 139 5.39 25.38 -16.23
C ARG A 139 4.62 25.01 -14.98
N ALA A 140 3.30 25.16 -15.05
CA ALA A 140 2.43 25.06 -13.88
C ALA A 140 2.74 23.73 -13.22
N SER A 141 3.20 23.77 -11.97
CA SER A 141 3.69 22.59 -11.26
C SER A 141 2.59 21.55 -11.29
N SER A 142 2.73 20.54 -12.15
CA SER A 142 1.61 19.71 -12.55
C SER A 142 1.19 18.89 -11.34
N ALA A 143 0.11 19.32 -10.68
CA ALA A 143 -0.41 18.67 -9.48
C ALA A 143 -0.52 17.18 -9.76
N GLU A 144 0.15 16.36 -8.94
CA GLU A 144 0.25 14.94 -9.21
C GLU A 144 -1.16 14.34 -9.23
N ARG A 145 -1.55 13.80 -10.38
CA ARG A 145 -2.94 13.42 -10.63
C ARG A 145 -3.32 12.28 -9.70
N PHE A 146 -4.23 12.56 -8.76
CA PHE A 146 -4.79 11.57 -7.86
C PHE A 146 -5.63 10.52 -8.61
N TYR A 147 -5.64 9.28 -8.11
CA TYR A 147 -6.27 8.13 -8.76
C TYR A 147 -7.12 7.30 -7.78
N LEU A 148 -8.41 7.16 -8.09
CA LEU A 148 -9.39 6.38 -7.31
C LEU A 148 -9.66 4.96 -7.85
N ASN A 149 -9.10 4.59 -9.01
CA ASN A 149 -9.34 3.29 -9.63
C ASN A 149 -8.27 2.27 -9.15
N PRO A 150 -8.64 1.21 -8.40
CA PRO A 150 -7.70 0.28 -7.77
C PRO A 150 -6.96 -0.60 -8.79
N PHE A 151 -7.48 -0.78 -10.01
CA PHE A 151 -6.90 -1.64 -11.04
C PHE A 151 -5.73 -0.98 -11.82
N ARG A 152 -5.19 0.14 -11.33
CA ARG A 152 -4.09 0.89 -11.97
C ARG A 152 -2.70 0.29 -11.69
N ALA A 153 -2.55 -1.04 -11.87
CA ALA A 153 -1.32 -1.81 -11.65
C ALA A 153 -0.05 -1.14 -12.22
N LYS A 154 -0.09 -0.70 -13.48
CA LYS A 154 1.05 -0.04 -14.16
C LYS A 154 1.47 1.29 -13.51
N GLN A 155 0.58 1.95 -12.75
CA GLN A 155 0.89 3.14 -11.97
C GLN A 155 1.49 2.76 -10.61
N ALA A 156 0.83 1.85 -9.88
CA ALA A 156 1.28 1.37 -8.57
C ALA A 156 2.69 0.75 -8.63
N LEU A 157 2.90 -0.23 -9.50
CA LEU A 157 4.19 -0.93 -9.65
C LEU A 157 5.32 0.03 -10.09
N ARG A 158 5.00 1.05 -10.89
CA ARG A 158 5.96 2.11 -11.27
C ARG A 158 6.30 3.02 -10.10
N ASN A 159 5.36 3.29 -9.21
CA ASN A 159 5.57 4.11 -8.01
C ASN A 159 6.34 3.33 -6.94
N LEU A 160 5.99 2.06 -6.70
CA LEU A 160 6.72 1.14 -5.84
C LEU A 160 8.19 0.97 -6.28
N LYS A 161 8.46 0.68 -7.56
CA LYS A 161 9.83 0.59 -8.09
C LYS A 161 10.64 1.88 -7.90
N ARG A 162 10.00 3.07 -7.95
CA ARG A 162 10.67 4.37 -7.68
C ARG A 162 11.02 4.59 -6.21
N LEU A 163 10.41 3.85 -5.29
CA LEU A 163 10.69 3.88 -3.85
C LEU A 163 11.65 2.76 -3.40
N GLY A 164 12.13 1.92 -4.33
CA GLY A 164 12.88 0.70 -4.02
C GLY A 164 12.01 -0.46 -3.50
N ALA A 165 10.68 -0.28 -3.46
CA ALA A 165 9.75 -1.26 -2.91
C ALA A 165 9.47 -2.43 -3.88
N GLY A 166 9.12 -3.58 -3.29
CA GLY A 166 8.65 -4.75 -4.04
C GLY A 166 7.28 -4.52 -4.71
N PRO A 167 6.81 -5.47 -5.54
CA PRO A 167 5.47 -5.42 -6.12
C PRO A 167 4.37 -5.86 -5.13
N TRP A 168 4.75 -6.47 -4.01
CA TRP A 168 3.87 -7.12 -3.04
C TRP A 168 2.79 -6.21 -2.43
N PRO A 169 3.05 -4.92 -2.08
CA PRO A 169 2.00 -4.06 -1.52
C PRO A 169 0.79 -3.88 -2.44
N TYR A 170 1.04 -3.80 -3.76
CA TYR A 170 -0.03 -3.70 -4.75
C TYR A 170 -0.78 -5.02 -4.92
N PHE A 171 -0.07 -6.15 -4.98
CA PHE A 171 -0.72 -7.44 -5.14
C PHE A 171 -1.47 -7.90 -3.88
N ALA A 172 -0.94 -7.67 -2.68
CA ALA A 172 -1.62 -7.93 -1.42
C ALA A 172 -2.92 -7.13 -1.31
N SER A 173 -2.86 -5.81 -1.47
CA SER A 173 -4.04 -4.94 -1.40
C SER A 173 -5.11 -5.31 -2.45
N LEU A 174 -4.71 -5.56 -3.70
CA LEU A 174 -5.64 -5.99 -4.76
C LEU A 174 -6.26 -7.37 -4.50
N ILE A 175 -5.47 -8.34 -4.03
CA ILE A 175 -5.96 -9.69 -3.74
C ILE A 175 -6.92 -9.67 -2.54
N TYR A 176 -6.62 -8.91 -1.49
CA TYR A 176 -7.55 -8.69 -0.39
C TYR A 176 -8.85 -8.03 -0.86
N LEU A 177 -8.80 -6.99 -1.69
CA LEU A 177 -9.99 -6.31 -2.22
C LEU A 177 -10.88 -7.24 -3.06
N LEU A 178 -10.26 -8.08 -3.91
CA LEU A 178 -10.98 -9.10 -4.67
C LEU A 178 -11.55 -10.20 -3.76
N GLY A 179 -10.80 -10.64 -2.74
CA GLY A 179 -11.26 -11.57 -1.72
C GLY A 179 -12.47 -11.05 -0.96
N CYS A 180 -12.46 -9.79 -0.54
CA CYS A 180 -13.62 -9.11 0.07
C CYS A 180 -14.83 -9.10 -0.87
N GLY A 181 -14.61 -8.77 -2.15
CA GLY A 181 -15.67 -8.74 -3.16
C GLY A 181 -16.31 -10.12 -3.38
N ILE A 182 -15.51 -11.19 -3.45
CA ILE A 182 -16.00 -12.56 -3.59
C ILE A 182 -16.71 -13.02 -2.31
N PHE A 183 -16.11 -12.85 -1.13
CA PHE A 183 -16.70 -13.25 0.15
C PHE A 183 -18.06 -12.55 0.39
N THR A 184 -18.20 -11.30 -0.08
CA THR A 184 -19.47 -10.55 -0.01
C THR A 184 -20.59 -11.19 -0.84
N VAL A 185 -20.29 -11.95 -1.90
CA VAL A 185 -21.31 -12.71 -2.66
C VAL A 185 -22.01 -13.74 -1.76
N GLY A 186 -21.25 -14.45 -0.92
CA GLY A 186 -21.81 -15.40 0.04
C GLY A 186 -22.59 -14.75 1.17
N ILE A 187 -22.12 -13.58 1.64
CA ILE A 187 -22.88 -12.78 2.64
C ILE A 187 -24.19 -12.29 2.05
N VAL A 188 -24.20 -11.80 0.80
CA VAL A 188 -25.44 -11.46 0.08
C VAL A 188 -26.33 -12.69 -0.06
N GLY A 189 -25.75 -13.88 -0.27
CA GLY A 189 -26.45 -15.17 -0.24
C GLY A 189 -27.32 -15.36 1.00
N LEU A 190 -26.83 -15.02 2.20
CA LEU A 190 -27.56 -15.10 3.49
C LEU A 190 -28.82 -14.20 3.57
N PHE A 191 -29.03 -13.30 2.60
CA PHE A 191 -30.22 -12.45 2.47
C PHE A 191 -31.05 -12.78 1.21
N LEU A 192 -30.47 -13.52 0.24
CA LEU A 192 -31.16 -13.97 -0.97
C LEU A 192 -32.13 -15.13 -0.73
N ASP A 193 -32.32 -15.59 0.52
CA ASP A 193 -33.49 -16.39 0.95
C ASP A 193 -34.82 -15.74 0.53
N PHE A 194 -34.87 -14.41 0.42
CA PHE A 194 -36.02 -13.65 -0.08
C PHE A 194 -36.18 -13.72 -1.62
N CYS A 195 -35.12 -14.06 -2.34
CA CYS A 195 -35.02 -13.96 -3.79
C CYS A 195 -35.23 -15.33 -4.46
N THR A 196 -36.50 -15.64 -4.74
CA THR A 196 -37.00 -16.94 -5.25
C THR A 196 -36.56 -17.33 -6.68
N PHE A 197 -35.43 -16.83 -7.18
CA PHE A 197 -34.92 -17.10 -8.54
C PHE A 197 -33.79 -18.14 -8.61
N LEU A 198 -33.21 -18.52 -7.46
CA LEU A 198 -32.25 -19.62 -7.34
C LEU A 198 -32.89 -20.81 -6.61
N SER A 199 -32.40 -22.02 -6.87
CA SER A 199 -32.66 -23.17 -5.98
C SER A 199 -31.84 -23.03 -4.70
N GLY A 200 -32.33 -23.62 -3.59
CA GLY A 200 -31.59 -23.64 -2.32
C GLY A 200 -30.19 -24.24 -2.45
N ASP A 201 -30.05 -25.31 -3.24
CA ASP A 201 -28.74 -25.91 -3.55
C ASP A 201 -27.80 -24.91 -4.22
N ALA A 202 -28.28 -24.18 -5.23
CA ALA A 202 -27.45 -23.20 -5.95
C ALA A 202 -27.05 -22.03 -5.05
N LEU A 203 -27.92 -21.61 -4.12
CA LEU A 203 -27.61 -20.59 -3.13
C LEU A 203 -26.54 -21.08 -2.14
N ALA A 204 -26.71 -22.29 -1.58
CA ALA A 204 -25.74 -22.89 -0.66
C ALA A 204 -24.37 -23.12 -1.31
N TRP A 205 -24.32 -23.66 -2.53
CA TRP A 205 -23.07 -23.81 -3.29
C TRP A 205 -22.42 -22.46 -3.60
N THR A 206 -23.20 -21.43 -3.95
CA THR A 206 -22.68 -20.07 -4.18
C THR A 206 -22.04 -19.52 -2.91
N GLN A 207 -22.71 -19.66 -1.75
CA GLN A 207 -22.19 -19.23 -0.46
C GLN A 207 -20.87 -19.93 -0.13
N LEU A 208 -20.84 -21.26 -0.09
CA LEU A 208 -19.66 -22.05 0.29
C LEU A 208 -18.46 -21.79 -0.62
N VAL A 209 -18.66 -21.82 -1.94
CA VAL A 209 -17.58 -21.56 -2.92
C VAL A 209 -17.05 -20.12 -2.79
N SER A 210 -17.92 -19.14 -2.51
CA SER A 210 -17.48 -17.75 -2.35
C SER A 210 -16.71 -17.51 -1.03
N PHE A 211 -17.06 -18.19 0.05
CA PHE A 211 -16.31 -18.12 1.31
C PHE A 211 -14.95 -18.80 1.20
N GLU A 212 -14.87 -19.95 0.53
CA GLU A 212 -13.60 -20.65 0.27
C GLU A 212 -12.69 -19.82 -0.64
N LEU A 213 -13.17 -19.39 -1.82
CA LEU A 213 -12.38 -18.55 -2.73
C LEU A 213 -11.97 -17.21 -2.09
N GLY A 214 -12.88 -16.57 -1.33
CA GLY A 214 -12.56 -15.37 -0.57
C GLY A 214 -11.44 -15.62 0.43
N SER A 215 -11.55 -16.67 1.24
CA SER A 215 -10.55 -17.04 2.27
C SER A 215 -9.19 -17.39 1.67
N LEU A 216 -9.16 -18.12 0.54
CA LEU A 216 -7.94 -18.40 -0.21
C LEU A 216 -7.27 -17.12 -0.74
N MET A 217 -8.05 -16.12 -1.15
CA MET A 217 -7.50 -14.80 -1.50
C MET A 217 -6.97 -14.05 -0.27
N PHE A 218 -7.67 -14.06 0.87
CA PHE A 218 -7.14 -13.51 2.13
C PHE A 218 -5.81 -14.19 2.53
N LEU A 219 -5.66 -15.51 2.30
CA LEU A 219 -4.41 -16.23 2.56
C LEU A 219 -3.30 -15.81 1.60
N GLY A 220 -3.60 -15.65 0.31
CA GLY A 220 -2.67 -15.09 -0.67
C GLY A 220 -2.20 -13.67 -0.32
N GLY A 221 -3.11 -12.82 0.17
CA GLY A 221 -2.79 -11.47 0.67
C GLY A 221 -1.82 -11.50 1.85
N GLY A 222 -2.12 -12.31 2.87
CA GLY A 222 -1.26 -12.43 4.07
C GLY A 222 0.13 -12.98 3.76
N VAL A 223 0.22 -13.98 2.86
CA VAL A 223 1.52 -14.49 2.39
C VAL A 223 2.33 -13.39 1.70
N MET A 224 1.70 -12.48 0.94
CA MET A 224 2.38 -11.33 0.34
C MET A 224 2.80 -10.26 1.37
N GLU A 225 2.01 -10.03 2.42
CA GLU A 225 2.46 -9.20 3.55
C GLU A 225 3.66 -9.83 4.28
N CYS A 226 3.69 -11.15 4.43
CA CYS A 226 4.83 -11.87 5.01
C CYS A 226 6.10 -11.80 4.13
N LEU A 227 5.95 -11.76 2.80
CA LEU A 227 7.05 -11.54 1.86
C LEU A 227 7.59 -10.09 1.96
N GLU A 228 6.70 -9.09 1.96
CA GLU A 228 7.08 -7.67 2.11
C GLU A 228 7.75 -7.38 3.48
N ASN A 229 7.35 -8.09 4.54
CA ASN A 229 7.96 -7.96 5.87
C ASN A 229 9.19 -8.86 6.10
N GLU A 230 9.69 -9.58 5.08
CA GLU A 230 10.80 -10.54 5.21
C GLU A 230 10.61 -11.60 6.33
N VAL A 231 9.38 -12.06 6.56
CA VAL A 231 9.05 -12.99 7.65
C VAL A 231 9.76 -14.33 7.47
N PHE A 232 9.87 -14.82 6.23
CA PHE A 232 10.51 -16.11 5.91
C PHE A 232 12.03 -16.00 5.68
N CYS A 233 12.58 -14.80 5.58
CA CYS A 233 13.99 -14.59 5.27
C CYS A 233 14.83 -14.60 6.55
N LYS A 234 15.90 -15.42 6.58
CA LYS A 234 16.97 -15.25 7.57
C LYS A 234 17.56 -13.85 7.38
N ARG A 235 17.50 -13.00 8.41
CA ARG A 235 17.87 -11.57 8.41
C ARG A 235 19.20 -11.36 7.68
N HIS A 236 19.13 -10.94 6.42
CA HIS A 236 20.30 -10.83 5.57
C HIS A 236 21.09 -9.58 5.99
N PRO A 237 22.41 -9.65 6.22
CA PRO A 237 23.20 -8.48 6.64
C PRO A 237 23.15 -7.28 5.68
N CYS A 238 22.69 -7.51 4.45
CA CYS A 238 22.57 -6.52 3.38
C CYS A 238 21.12 -6.15 3.04
N SER A 239 20.10 -6.58 3.80
CA SER A 239 18.74 -6.07 3.56
C SER A 239 18.67 -4.58 3.88
N LYS A 240 18.16 -3.80 2.93
CA LYS A 240 18.18 -2.34 2.96
C LYS A 240 17.01 -1.73 3.73
N HIS A 241 16.06 -2.55 4.18
CA HIS A 241 14.87 -2.14 4.91
C HIS A 241 14.72 -2.96 6.19
N GLU A 242 14.95 -2.34 7.35
CA GLU A 242 14.61 -2.98 8.63
C GLU A 242 13.08 -3.04 8.80
N THR A 243 12.49 -4.16 8.37
CA THR A 243 11.05 -4.42 8.57
C THR A 243 10.78 -4.60 10.07
N THR A 244 9.88 -3.78 10.61
CA THR A 244 9.70 -3.68 12.06
C THR A 244 9.04 -4.93 12.64
N PHE A 245 9.31 -5.20 13.93
CA PHE A 245 8.69 -6.34 14.63
C PHE A 245 7.16 -6.27 14.59
N GLN A 246 6.60 -5.05 14.64
CA GLN A 246 5.15 -4.82 14.53
C GLN A 246 4.61 -5.22 13.15
N GLY A 247 5.28 -4.82 12.06
CA GLY A 247 4.89 -5.22 10.70
C GLY A 247 4.95 -6.73 10.48
N ARG A 248 6.05 -7.37 10.92
CA ARG A 248 6.21 -8.84 10.91
C ARG A 248 5.12 -9.55 11.70
N LEU A 249 4.81 -9.08 12.92
CA LEU A 249 3.77 -9.67 13.78
C LEU A 249 2.38 -9.52 13.16
N SER A 250 2.05 -8.34 12.63
CA SER A 250 0.78 -8.08 11.95
C SER A 250 0.59 -8.99 10.73
N ALA A 251 1.60 -9.09 9.85
CA ALA A 251 1.56 -9.97 8.69
C ALA A 251 1.41 -11.47 9.07
N VAL A 252 2.06 -11.92 10.13
CA VAL A 252 1.90 -13.29 10.66
C VAL A 252 0.49 -13.51 11.22
N CYS A 253 -0.05 -12.57 12.01
CA CYS A 253 -1.41 -12.62 12.51
C CYS A 253 -2.45 -12.67 11.37
N ASN A 254 -2.27 -11.85 10.34
CA ASN A 254 -3.15 -11.83 9.17
C ASN A 254 -3.07 -13.16 8.40
N THR A 255 -1.87 -13.69 8.16
CA THR A 255 -1.67 -14.97 7.44
C THR A 255 -2.26 -16.15 8.21
N ALA A 256 -2.05 -16.19 9.54
CA ALA A 256 -2.63 -17.22 10.41
C ALA A 256 -4.17 -17.09 10.46
N GLY A 257 -4.71 -15.87 10.58
CA GLY A 257 -6.15 -15.61 10.54
C GLY A 257 -6.78 -16.11 9.24
N SER A 258 -6.17 -15.81 8.10
CA SER A 258 -6.58 -16.31 6.78
C SER A 258 -6.56 -17.84 6.67
N LEU A 259 -5.55 -18.51 7.23
CA LEU A 259 -5.44 -19.98 7.19
C LEU A 259 -6.56 -20.65 8.01
N VAL A 260 -6.93 -20.06 9.16
CA VAL A 260 -8.06 -20.53 9.95
C VAL A 260 -9.40 -20.20 9.26
N PHE A 261 -9.49 -19.08 8.53
CA PHE A 261 -10.64 -18.78 7.65
C PHE A 261 -10.83 -19.82 6.54
N VAL A 262 -9.76 -20.21 5.84
CA VAL A 262 -9.78 -21.32 4.85
C VAL A 262 -10.23 -22.62 5.53
N THR A 263 -9.75 -22.90 6.74
CA THR A 263 -10.20 -24.07 7.52
C THR A 263 -11.71 -24.02 7.79
N GLY A 264 -12.24 -22.87 8.22
CA GLY A 264 -13.68 -22.69 8.46
C GLY A 264 -14.53 -22.82 7.18
N ALA A 265 -14.06 -22.28 6.05
CA ALA A 265 -14.72 -22.38 4.76
C ALA A 265 -14.76 -23.83 4.25
N THR A 266 -13.63 -24.54 4.32
CA THR A 266 -13.53 -25.96 3.95
C THR A 266 -14.42 -26.83 4.84
N LEU A 267 -14.50 -26.57 6.15
CA LEU A 267 -15.41 -27.28 7.05
C LEU A 267 -16.90 -27.03 6.74
N GLY A 268 -17.25 -25.87 6.19
CA GLY A 268 -18.62 -25.57 5.75
C GLY A 268 -19.17 -26.49 4.65
N PHE A 269 -18.30 -27.23 3.93
CA PHE A 269 -18.74 -28.27 2.98
C PHE A 269 -19.10 -29.61 3.66
N VAL A 270 -18.88 -29.76 4.97
CA VAL A 270 -19.13 -30.99 5.72
C VAL A 270 -20.44 -30.86 6.53
N PRO A 271 -21.51 -31.60 6.18
CA PRO A 271 -22.80 -31.46 6.87
C PRO A 271 -22.70 -31.72 8.38
N GLY A 272 -23.21 -30.78 9.18
CA GLY A 272 -23.23 -30.87 10.64
C GLY A 272 -21.96 -30.39 11.35
N TRP A 273 -20.99 -29.80 10.62
CA TRP A 273 -19.78 -29.16 11.18
C TRP A 273 -19.93 -27.63 11.28
N ASP A 274 -21.17 -27.13 11.31
CA ASP A 274 -21.51 -25.71 11.37
C ASP A 274 -20.89 -25.01 12.60
N TYR A 275 -20.79 -25.71 13.73
CA TYR A 275 -20.14 -25.18 14.93
C TYR A 275 -18.63 -24.99 14.73
N GLU A 276 -17.94 -26.01 14.22
CA GLU A 276 -16.49 -26.00 13.98
C GLU A 276 -16.09 -25.01 12.89
N ALA A 277 -16.92 -24.87 11.85
CA ALA A 277 -16.73 -23.89 10.79
C ALA A 277 -16.80 -22.45 11.35
N ASN A 278 -17.84 -22.14 12.13
CA ASN A 278 -17.99 -20.81 12.74
C ASN A 278 -16.98 -20.54 13.87
N PHE A 279 -16.61 -21.55 14.65
CA PHE A 279 -15.55 -21.43 15.65
C PHE A 279 -14.19 -21.15 15.00
N SER A 280 -13.93 -21.72 13.82
CA SER A 280 -12.76 -21.40 13.01
C SER A 280 -12.80 -19.94 12.52
N TYR A 281 -13.92 -19.46 11.96
CA TYR A 281 -14.05 -18.05 11.58
C TYR A 281 -13.82 -17.10 12.77
N PHE A 282 -14.35 -17.42 13.96
CA PHE A 282 -14.13 -16.67 15.21
C PHE A 282 -12.64 -16.57 15.58
N LEU A 283 -11.92 -17.69 15.59
CA LEU A 283 -10.47 -17.69 15.89
C LEU A 283 -9.68 -16.94 14.82
N GLY A 284 -10.04 -17.09 13.54
CA GLY A 284 -9.40 -16.39 12.44
C GLY A 284 -9.60 -14.86 12.49
N SER A 285 -10.80 -14.41 12.86
CA SER A 285 -11.11 -12.98 12.97
C SER A 285 -10.54 -12.35 14.25
N LEU A 286 -10.40 -13.13 15.32
CA LEU A 286 -9.63 -12.71 16.51
C LEU A 286 -8.15 -12.49 16.16
N LEU A 287 -7.56 -13.34 15.32
CA LEU A 287 -6.20 -13.14 14.79
C LEU A 287 -6.10 -11.89 13.90
N PHE A 288 -7.09 -11.62 13.04
CA PHE A 288 -7.15 -10.35 12.30
C PHE A 288 -7.32 -9.13 13.21
N ALA A 289 -8.11 -9.22 14.29
CA ALA A 289 -8.27 -8.14 15.27
C ALA A 289 -6.98 -7.85 16.04
N LEU A 290 -6.18 -8.88 16.34
CA LEU A 290 -4.83 -8.73 16.89
C LEU A 290 -3.87 -8.11 15.86
N GLY A 291 -3.90 -8.60 14.61
CA GLY A 291 -3.06 -8.11 13.52
C GLY A 291 -3.28 -6.63 13.19
N SER A 292 -4.55 -6.21 13.11
CA SER A 292 -4.96 -4.81 12.91
C SER A 292 -4.78 -3.95 14.17
N GLY A 293 -4.95 -4.51 15.37
CA GLY A 293 -4.59 -3.85 16.63
C GLY A 293 -3.11 -3.44 16.68
N VAL A 294 -2.21 -4.28 16.15
CA VAL A 294 -0.79 -3.93 15.97
C VAL A 294 -0.61 -2.81 14.93
N GLN A 295 -1.40 -2.78 13.85
CA GLN A 295 -1.37 -1.69 12.85
C GLN A 295 -1.80 -0.33 13.44
N ILE A 296 -2.76 -0.30 14.39
CA ILE A 296 -3.12 0.93 15.12
C ILE A 296 -1.94 1.43 15.96
N VAL A 297 -1.14 0.54 16.56
CA VAL A 297 0.11 0.93 17.25
C VAL A 297 1.16 1.43 16.25
N MET A 298 1.33 0.77 15.10
CA MET A 298 2.24 1.24 14.03
C MET A 298 1.88 2.65 13.55
N TRP A 299 0.60 2.92 13.30
CA TRP A 299 0.11 4.25 12.93
C TRP A 299 0.42 5.31 14.00
N LYS A 300 0.26 4.96 15.28
CA LYS A 300 0.61 5.83 16.42
C LYS A 300 2.12 6.12 16.47
N ASP A 301 2.94 5.12 16.16
CA ASP A 301 4.40 5.19 16.06
C ASP A 301 4.91 5.76 14.71
N GLU A 302 4.02 6.38 13.93
CA GLU A 302 4.25 7.02 12.62
C GLU A 302 4.75 6.07 11.49
N GLN A 303 4.54 4.77 11.65
CA GLN A 303 4.78 3.72 10.66
C GLN A 303 3.57 3.56 9.74
N PHE A 304 3.36 4.54 8.85
CA PHE A 304 2.19 4.62 7.97
C PHE A 304 2.14 3.55 6.87
N GLY A 305 3.20 2.76 6.67
CA GLY A 305 3.18 1.60 5.78
C GLY A 305 2.41 0.39 6.32
N LEU A 306 2.08 0.39 7.62
CA LEU A 306 1.41 -0.72 8.32
C LEU A 306 2.10 -2.06 8.00
N ALA A 307 1.36 -3.16 7.86
CA ALA A 307 1.93 -4.43 7.42
C ALA A 307 2.22 -4.45 5.90
N PHE A 308 1.25 -4.05 5.07
CA PHE A 308 1.29 -4.30 3.62
C PHE A 308 2.33 -3.48 2.83
N LEU A 309 2.91 -2.42 3.40
CA LEU A 309 3.82 -1.49 2.71
C LEU A 309 5.05 -1.15 3.57
N ALA A 310 5.80 -2.19 3.97
CA ALA A 310 6.89 -2.09 4.93
C ALA A 310 7.97 -1.04 4.56
N VAL A 311 8.14 -0.72 3.27
CA VAL A 311 9.07 0.31 2.79
C VAL A 311 8.89 1.69 3.46
N LEU A 312 7.65 2.10 3.80
CA LEU A 312 7.38 3.40 4.45
C LEU A 312 7.73 3.42 5.94
N ASN A 313 7.92 2.25 6.55
CA ASN A 313 8.26 2.11 7.97
C ASN A 313 9.77 2.20 8.22
N ALA A 314 10.59 2.22 7.15
CA ALA A 314 12.04 2.22 7.22
C ALA A 314 12.60 3.55 7.74
N LYS A 315 13.33 3.49 8.86
CA LYS A 315 13.93 4.67 9.52
C LYS A 315 15.15 5.19 8.75
N GLY A 316 14.92 6.10 7.81
CA GLY A 316 15.97 6.82 7.10
C GLY A 316 15.50 7.42 5.77
N PRO A 317 16.37 8.11 5.02
CA PRO A 317 16.12 8.34 3.60
C PRO A 317 16.12 6.98 2.87
N PRO A 318 15.18 6.73 1.95
CA PRO A 318 15.26 5.54 1.11
C PRO A 318 16.54 5.56 0.29
N GLN A 319 17.14 4.39 0.11
CA GLN A 319 18.20 4.22 -0.88
C GLN A 319 17.58 4.33 -2.26
N ILE A 320 17.68 5.52 -2.86
CA ILE A 320 17.28 5.78 -4.24
C ILE A 320 18.10 4.85 -5.14
N VAL A 321 17.47 3.79 -5.63
CA VAL A 321 18.05 2.93 -6.67
C VAL A 321 18.14 3.78 -7.93
N LEU A 322 19.36 4.20 -8.26
CA LEU A 322 19.65 4.84 -9.54
C LEU A 322 19.38 3.82 -10.67
N PRO A 323 19.06 4.27 -11.89
CA PRO A 323 19.10 3.38 -13.06
C PRO A 323 20.50 2.76 -13.19
N GLU A 324 20.58 1.51 -13.63
CA GLU A 324 21.87 0.83 -13.89
C GLU A 324 22.74 1.65 -14.86
N ASP A 325 22.10 2.30 -15.84
CA ASP A 325 22.67 3.29 -16.77
C ASP A 325 23.49 4.43 -16.10
N ALA A 326 23.23 4.73 -14.82
CA ALA A 326 23.92 5.77 -14.06
C ALA A 326 25.13 5.27 -13.26
N GLU A 327 25.24 3.96 -13.00
CA GLU A 327 26.46 3.38 -12.40
C GLU A 327 27.61 3.42 -13.42
N THR A 328 27.32 3.21 -14.71
CA THR A 328 28.28 3.39 -15.81
C THR A 328 28.85 4.82 -15.87
N ILE A 329 28.08 5.83 -15.45
CA ILE A 329 28.56 7.22 -15.34
C ILE A 329 29.46 7.37 -14.11
N GLN A 330 29.14 6.74 -12.97
CA GLN A 330 30.00 6.80 -11.78
C GLN A 330 31.34 6.09 -11.95
N GLU A 331 31.43 5.00 -12.71
CA GLU A 331 32.72 4.38 -13.03
C GLU A 331 33.60 5.30 -13.90
N GLY A 332 32.99 6.03 -14.84
CA GLY A 332 33.69 7.04 -15.65
C GLY A 332 34.25 8.24 -14.87
N PHE A 333 33.79 8.47 -13.64
CA PHE A 333 34.30 9.51 -12.71
C PHE A 333 35.25 8.95 -11.64
N ARG A 334 35.76 7.72 -11.79
CA ARG A 334 36.78 7.10 -10.90
C ARG A 334 38.12 6.84 -11.58
N VAL A 335 38.43 7.62 -12.64
CA VAL A 335 39.67 7.57 -13.42
C VAL A 335 40.51 8.81 -13.11
#